data_AF-A0A3R7MG56-F1
#
_entry.id   AF-A0A3R7MG56-F1
#
_cell.length_a   1.000
_cell.length_b   1.000
_cell.length_c   1.000
_cell.angle_alpha   90.00
_cell.angle_beta   90.00
_cell.angle_gamma   90.00
#
_symmetry.space_group_name_H-M   'P 1'
#
loop_
_entity.id
_entity.type
_entity.pdbx_description
1 polymer ?
#
loop_
_entity_poly.entity_id
_entity_poly.type
_entity_poly.pdbx_seq_one_letter_code
_entity_poly.pdbx_strand_id
1 'polypeptide(L)'
;MGKGKDKNLGSPKRSVDSPKSPKMRGSDSSPSFKREQLLRTEPFPPISVTPYPLSTSTEMAMAMSSEAQALQDRVKVLSDLVRELQKARDENVSHMNTMNSFSDKIISEEKLSIQNRSKLKVMYEKAVEDAEKEVGLMKKALHTVYQIRSIRHDLRIQAKNSGNKETIRRGALMKMLLNCAQTLPLWIGNSMEKPPPLCGAIPPEQNYVAKVNDMVACLVRGSEGEDNWILAEVVSYNTSTNKYEVDDIDEEQKERHTLSRRRVYPLPLMRANPEVNPEALYPKGSIVMALYPQTTCFYKAVINRLPTLATEEYEVLFEDPTYADGYSPPLMVAQRYVIQIKEVSKKK
;
A
#
# COMPACT_ATOMS: atom_id res chain seq x y z
N MET A 1 38.81 77.50 13.64
CA MET A 1 40.19 77.56 13.08
C MET A 1 40.32 76.41 12.10
N GLY A 2 40.67 76.47 10.82
CA GLY A 2 40.73 77.48 9.75
C GLY A 2 40.44 76.70 8.44
N LYS A 3 39.59 77.18 7.52
CA LYS A 3 39.88 77.96 6.31
C LYS A 3 40.96 77.39 5.35
N GLY A 4 40.54 77.17 4.09
CA GLY A 4 41.39 77.14 2.88
C GLY A 4 40.76 76.29 1.75
N LYS A 5 39.73 76.77 1.04
CA LYS A 5 39.71 77.62 -0.18
C LYS A 5 39.98 76.91 -1.52
N ASP A 6 38.97 77.07 -2.37
CA ASP A 6 38.78 76.82 -3.80
C ASP A 6 39.94 77.20 -4.73
N LYS A 7 40.03 76.50 -5.88
CA LYS A 7 39.98 77.14 -7.21
C LYS A 7 39.23 76.28 -8.24
N ASN A 8 38.27 76.97 -8.86
CA ASN A 8 37.38 76.63 -9.96
C ASN A 8 38.11 76.74 -11.32
N LEU A 9 37.62 76.09 -12.39
CA LEU A 9 37.62 76.59 -13.79
C LEU A 9 36.99 75.57 -14.77
N GLY A 10 35.80 75.92 -15.31
CA GLY A 10 35.52 75.97 -16.76
C GLY A 10 35.32 74.66 -17.57
N SER A 11 34.06 74.43 -17.96
CA SER A 11 33.47 73.53 -19.00
C SER A 11 34.26 73.46 -20.34
N PRO A 12 34.08 72.45 -21.25
CA PRO A 12 32.79 72.22 -21.94
C PRO A 12 32.50 70.83 -22.59
N LYS A 13 31.20 70.59 -22.86
CA LYS A 13 30.57 70.05 -24.09
C LYS A 13 29.54 68.93 -23.85
N ARG A 14 28.33 69.21 -24.35
CA ARG A 14 27.20 68.30 -24.53
C ARG A 14 27.59 67.11 -25.40
N SER A 15 27.26 65.89 -24.97
CA SER A 15 26.96 64.78 -25.86
C SER A 15 25.49 64.41 -25.69
N VAL A 16 24.76 64.55 -26.79
CA VAL A 16 23.38 64.13 -26.96
C VAL A 16 23.40 62.62 -27.19
N ASP A 17 22.75 61.84 -26.32
CA ASP A 17 22.20 60.55 -26.72
C ASP A 17 21.15 60.10 -25.71
N SER A 18 19.89 60.19 -26.14
CA SER A 18 18.75 59.59 -25.45
C SER A 18 18.82 58.07 -25.57
N PRO A 19 18.42 57.31 -24.53
CA PRO A 19 18.42 55.86 -24.58
C PRO A 19 17.41 55.35 -25.61
N LYS A 20 17.93 54.63 -26.62
CA LYS A 20 17.16 53.93 -27.66
C LYS A 20 16.21 52.91 -27.01
N SER A 21 14.91 53.06 -27.29
CA SER A 21 13.88 52.08 -26.99
C SER A 21 14.23 50.71 -27.60
N PRO A 22 13.93 49.59 -26.92
CA PRO A 22 14.19 48.26 -27.47
C PRO A 22 13.36 48.03 -28.74
N LYS A 23 14.04 47.65 -29.82
CA LYS A 23 13.42 47.21 -31.08
C LYS A 23 12.50 46.02 -30.80
N MET A 24 11.22 46.16 -31.15
CA MET A 24 10.32 45.01 -31.29
C MET A 24 10.88 44.07 -32.37
N ARG A 25 11.28 42.86 -31.96
CA ARG A 25 11.30 41.70 -32.86
C ARG A 25 9.95 41.03 -32.74
N GLY A 26 9.16 41.12 -33.81
CA GLY A 26 8.07 40.21 -34.03
C GLY A 26 8.62 38.82 -34.33
N SER A 27 8.18 37.84 -33.57
CA SER A 27 7.95 36.48 -34.03
C SER A 27 6.71 36.01 -33.29
N ASP A 28 5.66 35.73 -34.05
CA ASP A 28 4.39 35.19 -33.56
C ASP A 28 4.61 34.07 -32.55
N SER A 29 4.09 34.27 -31.34
CA SER A 29 3.67 33.18 -30.49
C SER A 29 2.33 33.58 -29.90
N SER A 30 1.27 33.33 -30.66
CA SER A 30 -0.05 33.03 -30.07
C SER A 30 0.19 32.10 -28.87
N PRO A 31 -0.53 32.26 -27.74
CA PRO A 31 -0.43 31.29 -26.67
C PRO A 31 -0.94 29.97 -27.24
N SER A 32 0.00 29.12 -27.66
CA SER A 32 -0.28 27.75 -28.08
C SER A 32 -1.07 27.13 -26.94
N PHE A 33 -2.32 26.76 -27.26
CA PHE A 33 -3.18 26.03 -26.34
C PHE A 33 -2.41 24.79 -25.90
N LYS A 34 -1.92 24.79 -24.66
CA LYS A 34 -1.31 23.58 -24.08
C LYS A 34 -2.39 22.51 -24.04
N ARG A 35 -2.21 21.48 -24.85
CA ARG A 35 -3.08 20.32 -24.96
C ARG A 35 -2.96 19.49 -23.68
N GLU A 36 -4.03 19.41 -22.90
CA GLU A 36 -4.20 18.34 -21.92
C GLU A 36 -4.95 17.19 -22.60
N GLN A 37 -4.20 16.26 -23.19
CA GLN A 37 -4.78 15.01 -23.68
C GLN A 37 -5.02 14.13 -22.47
N LEU A 38 -6.28 13.74 -22.24
CA LEU A 38 -6.58 12.74 -21.23
C LEU A 38 -6.16 11.38 -21.78
N LEU A 39 -5.13 10.80 -21.17
CA LEU A 39 -4.62 9.47 -21.46
C LEU A 39 -4.96 8.55 -20.30
N ARG A 40 -5.47 7.35 -20.60
CA ARG A 40 -5.53 6.26 -19.63
C ARG A 40 -4.16 5.59 -19.65
N THR A 41 -3.44 5.56 -18.53
CA THR A 41 -1.99 5.27 -18.50
C THR A 41 -1.61 3.85 -18.89
N GLU A 42 -2.53 2.91 -18.98
CA GLU A 42 -2.39 1.61 -19.65
C GLU A 42 -3.83 1.08 -19.90
N PRO A 43 -4.07 0.20 -20.89
CA PRO A 43 -5.32 -0.56 -20.93
C PRO A 43 -5.39 -1.40 -19.67
N PHE A 44 -6.33 -1.11 -18.77
CA PHE A 44 -6.56 -1.96 -17.61
C PHE A 44 -6.82 -3.39 -18.10
N PRO A 45 -6.23 -4.42 -17.45
CA PRO A 45 -6.47 -5.79 -17.85
C PRO A 45 -7.98 -6.07 -17.85
N PRO A 46 -8.49 -6.80 -18.86
CA PRO A 46 -9.91 -7.14 -18.91
C PRO A 46 -10.27 -7.87 -17.63
N ILE A 47 -11.31 -7.38 -16.94
CA ILE A 47 -11.73 -8.04 -15.72
C ILE A 47 -12.44 -9.34 -16.14
N SER A 48 -11.84 -10.48 -15.79
CA SER A 48 -12.46 -11.78 -16.02
C SER A 48 -13.74 -11.87 -15.18
N VAL A 49 -14.89 -11.82 -15.86
CA VAL A 49 -16.23 -11.97 -15.28
C VAL A 49 -16.70 -13.43 -15.27
N THR A 50 -15.83 -14.39 -15.60
CA THR A 50 -16.13 -15.80 -15.44
C THR A 50 -16.16 -16.16 -13.95
N PRO A 51 -17.25 -16.77 -13.45
CA PRO A 51 -17.24 -17.34 -12.12
C PRO A 51 -16.12 -18.38 -12.05
N TYR A 52 -15.19 -18.24 -11.11
CA TYR A 52 -14.32 -19.37 -10.77
C TYR A 52 -15.22 -20.52 -10.34
N PRO A 53 -15.16 -21.70 -11.00
CA PRO A 53 -15.92 -22.85 -10.52
C PRO A 53 -15.39 -23.18 -9.13
N LEU A 54 -16.25 -23.09 -8.13
CA LEU A 54 -15.95 -23.67 -6.83
C LEU A 54 -15.78 -25.18 -7.06
N SER A 55 -14.73 -25.80 -6.53
CA SER A 55 -14.61 -27.25 -6.67
C SER A 55 -15.82 -27.91 -6.03
N THR A 56 -16.32 -28.99 -6.60
CA THR A 56 -17.45 -29.79 -6.07
C THR A 56 -17.25 -30.22 -4.62
N SER A 57 -16.00 -30.39 -4.18
CA SER A 57 -15.65 -30.64 -2.76
C SER A 57 -15.82 -29.41 -1.84
N THR A 58 -15.63 -28.21 -2.37
CA THR A 58 -15.87 -26.94 -1.68
C THR A 58 -17.38 -26.65 -1.60
N GLU A 59 -18.12 -26.99 -2.65
CA GLU A 59 -19.58 -26.84 -2.71
C GLU A 59 -20.30 -27.78 -1.72
N MET A 60 -19.86 -29.04 -1.59
CA MET A 60 -20.43 -29.97 -0.59
C MET A 60 -20.16 -29.56 0.86
N ALA A 61 -18.99 -28.97 1.17
CA ALA A 61 -18.68 -28.47 2.52
C ALA A 61 -19.39 -27.13 2.84
N MET A 62 -19.75 -26.34 1.82
CA MET A 62 -20.46 -25.06 1.94
C MET A 62 -21.99 -25.23 2.09
N ALA A 63 -22.53 -26.44 2.01
CA ALA A 63 -23.96 -26.65 1.80
C ALA A 63 -24.87 -26.54 3.06
N MET A 64 -24.38 -26.25 4.27
CA MET A 64 -25.25 -26.19 5.47
C MET A 64 -24.78 -25.20 6.56
N SER A 65 -24.50 -23.92 6.23
CA SER A 65 -24.30 -22.86 7.25
C SER A 65 -24.69 -21.48 6.70
N SER A 66 -25.24 -20.62 7.58
CA SER A 66 -25.66 -19.25 7.25
C SER A 66 -24.53 -18.39 6.69
N GLU A 67 -23.30 -18.67 7.11
CA GLU A 67 -22.07 -17.97 6.73
C GLU A 67 -21.61 -18.35 5.32
N ALA A 68 -21.85 -19.57 4.87
CA ALA A 68 -21.59 -19.99 3.49
C ALA A 68 -22.53 -19.30 2.50
N GLN A 69 -23.82 -19.13 2.87
CA GLN A 69 -24.76 -18.34 2.08
C GLN A 69 -24.34 -16.86 2.04
N ALA A 70 -23.97 -16.28 3.18
CA ALA A 70 -23.47 -14.91 3.23
C ALA A 70 -22.22 -14.70 2.36
N LEU A 71 -21.32 -15.70 2.29
CA LEU A 71 -20.17 -15.67 1.40
C LEU A 71 -20.58 -15.63 -0.08
N GLN A 72 -21.52 -16.48 -0.50
CA GLN A 72 -22.02 -16.49 -1.88
C GLN A 72 -22.70 -15.17 -2.25
N ASP A 73 -23.52 -14.62 -1.35
CA ASP A 73 -24.19 -13.35 -1.57
C ASP A 73 -23.18 -12.21 -1.77
N ARG A 74 -22.10 -12.18 -0.98
CA ARG A 74 -21.03 -11.18 -1.14
C ARG A 74 -20.25 -11.36 -2.44
N VAL A 75 -19.99 -12.60 -2.87
CA VAL A 75 -19.35 -12.88 -4.17
C VAL A 75 -20.21 -12.38 -5.33
N LYS A 76 -21.54 -12.57 -5.25
CA LYS A 76 -22.48 -12.04 -6.25
C LYS A 76 -22.46 -10.51 -6.31
N VAL A 77 -22.51 -9.84 -5.15
CA VAL A 77 -22.37 -8.38 -5.07
C VAL A 77 -21.06 -7.90 -5.68
N LEU A 78 -19.93 -8.60 -5.43
CA LEU A 78 -18.65 -8.26 -6.03
C LEU A 78 -18.67 -8.42 -7.56
N SER A 79 -19.26 -9.50 -8.07
CA SER A 79 -19.43 -9.73 -9.51
C SER A 79 -20.24 -8.61 -10.16
N ASP A 80 -21.33 -8.18 -9.55
CA ASP A 80 -22.17 -7.10 -10.07
C ASP A 80 -21.43 -5.75 -10.06
N LEU A 81 -20.72 -5.43 -8.96
CA LEU A 81 -19.88 -4.23 -8.86
C LEU A 81 -18.78 -4.18 -9.92
N VAL A 82 -18.16 -5.32 -10.21
CA VAL A 82 -17.13 -5.44 -11.26
C VAL A 82 -17.72 -5.15 -12.64
N ARG A 83 -18.92 -5.67 -12.93
CA ARG A 83 -19.62 -5.40 -14.20
C ARG A 83 -20.03 -3.93 -14.32
N GLU A 84 -20.52 -3.34 -13.25
CA GLU A 84 -20.85 -1.90 -13.20
C GLU A 84 -19.60 -1.03 -13.39
N LEU A 85 -18.47 -1.39 -12.77
CA LEU A 85 -17.20 -0.70 -12.96
C LEU A 85 -16.72 -0.78 -14.42
N GLN A 86 -16.84 -1.94 -15.05
CA GLN A 86 -16.48 -2.09 -16.46
C GLN A 86 -17.36 -1.20 -17.35
N LYS A 87 -18.67 -1.19 -17.13
CA LYS A 87 -19.59 -0.31 -17.86
C LYS A 87 -19.24 1.17 -17.68
N ALA A 88 -18.97 1.61 -16.45
CA ALA A 88 -18.57 2.98 -16.17
C ALA A 88 -17.24 3.35 -16.85
N ARG A 89 -16.28 2.42 -16.92
CA ARG A 89 -15.02 2.60 -17.65
C ARG A 89 -15.24 2.78 -19.14
N ASP A 90 -16.09 1.95 -19.75
CA ASP A 90 -16.39 2.01 -21.18
C ASP A 90 -17.07 3.34 -21.55
N GLU A 91 -18.03 3.79 -20.72
CA GLU A 91 -18.66 5.11 -20.81
C GLU A 91 -17.63 6.24 -20.74
N ASN A 92 -16.76 6.23 -19.73
CA ASN A 92 -15.73 7.26 -19.54
C ASN A 92 -14.71 7.29 -20.69
N VAL A 93 -14.28 6.12 -21.21
CA VAL A 93 -13.39 6.05 -22.38
C VAL A 93 -14.04 6.73 -23.60
N SER A 94 -15.33 6.50 -23.84
CA SER A 94 -16.07 7.15 -24.92
C SER A 94 -16.13 8.68 -24.73
N HIS A 95 -16.38 9.15 -23.50
CA HIS A 95 -16.40 10.58 -23.16
C HIS A 95 -15.01 11.22 -23.34
N MET A 96 -13.93 10.58 -22.88
CA MET A 96 -12.56 11.06 -23.07
C MET A 96 -12.18 11.16 -24.55
N ASN A 97 -12.55 10.16 -25.37
CA ASN A 97 -12.29 10.19 -26.81
C ASN A 97 -13.02 11.34 -27.50
N THR A 98 -14.28 11.57 -27.13
CA THR A 98 -15.09 12.68 -27.65
C THR A 98 -14.47 14.03 -27.27
N MET A 99 -14.01 14.16 -26.02
CA MET A 99 -13.37 15.37 -25.53
C MET A 99 -12.01 15.64 -26.19
N ASN A 100 -11.17 14.60 -26.34
CA ASN A 100 -9.89 14.70 -27.05
C ASN A 100 -10.11 15.12 -28.51
N SER A 101 -11.09 14.52 -29.21
CA SER A 101 -11.43 14.91 -30.58
C SER A 101 -11.95 16.35 -30.67
N PHE A 102 -12.75 16.80 -29.71
CA PHE A 102 -13.24 18.18 -29.67
C PHE A 102 -12.12 19.18 -29.38
N SER A 103 -11.20 18.85 -28.47
CA SER A 103 -9.98 19.62 -28.20
C SER A 103 -9.09 19.73 -29.44
N ASP A 104 -8.88 18.61 -30.16
CA ASP A 104 -8.08 18.59 -31.40
C ASP A 104 -8.70 19.50 -32.49
N LYS A 105 -10.02 19.57 -32.61
CA LYS A 105 -10.71 20.50 -33.53
C LYS A 105 -10.47 21.95 -33.17
N ILE A 106 -10.61 22.32 -31.90
CA ILE A 106 -10.36 23.69 -31.43
C ILE A 106 -8.92 24.12 -31.72
N ILE A 107 -7.96 23.21 -31.53
CA ILE A 107 -6.54 23.46 -31.83
C ILE A 107 -6.36 23.64 -33.34
N SER A 108 -6.96 22.78 -34.17
CA SER A 108 -6.85 22.88 -35.64
C SER A 108 -7.47 24.15 -36.22
N GLU A 109 -8.51 24.69 -35.56
CA GLU A 109 -9.18 25.94 -35.96
C GLU A 109 -8.45 27.19 -35.44
N GLU A 110 -7.41 27.03 -34.59
CA GLU A 110 -6.66 28.08 -33.89
C GLU A 110 -7.53 29.15 -33.20
N LYS A 111 -8.80 28.82 -32.91
CA LYS A 111 -9.80 29.78 -32.44
C LYS A 111 -10.56 29.26 -31.23
N LEU A 112 -10.21 29.80 -30.06
CA LEU A 112 -10.97 29.54 -28.84
C LEU A 112 -12.14 30.52 -28.70
N SER A 113 -13.28 30.16 -29.26
CA SER A 113 -14.52 30.91 -29.02
C SER A 113 -14.99 30.75 -27.56
N ILE A 114 -15.74 31.74 -27.07
CA ILE A 114 -16.38 31.68 -25.73
C ILE A 114 -17.29 30.43 -25.62
N GLN A 115 -17.98 30.09 -26.71
CA GLN A 115 -18.83 28.90 -26.80
C GLN A 115 -18.03 27.59 -26.68
N ASN A 116 -16.91 27.47 -27.41
CA ASN A 116 -16.02 26.31 -27.36
C ASN A 116 -15.42 26.13 -25.96
N ARG A 117 -15.00 27.22 -25.33
CA ARG A 117 -14.50 27.21 -23.95
C ARG A 117 -15.55 26.73 -22.96
N SER A 118 -16.78 27.25 -23.05
CA SER A 118 -17.89 26.83 -22.17
C SER A 118 -18.22 25.35 -22.36
N LYS A 119 -18.25 24.87 -23.61
CA LYS A 119 -18.52 23.46 -23.91
C LYS A 119 -17.41 22.54 -23.39
N LEU A 120 -16.15 22.92 -23.57
CA LEU A 120 -15.01 22.16 -23.08
C LEU A 120 -14.99 22.09 -21.55
N LYS A 121 -15.35 23.18 -20.86
CA LYS A 121 -15.51 23.19 -19.39
C LYS A 121 -16.52 22.13 -18.93
N VAL A 122 -17.69 22.08 -19.57
CA VAL A 122 -18.73 21.08 -19.24
C VAL A 122 -18.23 19.65 -19.49
N MET A 123 -17.46 19.42 -20.56
CA MET A 123 -16.86 18.11 -20.82
C MET A 123 -15.85 17.70 -19.74
N TYR A 124 -15.01 18.63 -19.27
CA TYR A 124 -14.06 18.36 -18.18
C TYR A 124 -14.78 18.12 -16.84
N GLU A 125 -15.80 18.91 -16.51
CA GLU A 125 -16.63 18.68 -15.32
C GLU A 125 -17.27 17.28 -15.36
N LYS A 126 -17.73 16.85 -16.54
CA LYS A 126 -18.27 15.49 -16.72
C LYS A 126 -17.21 14.40 -16.57
N ALA A 127 -16.00 14.60 -17.10
CA ALA A 127 -14.90 13.66 -16.95
C ALA A 127 -14.47 13.49 -15.48
N VAL A 128 -14.51 14.56 -14.69
CA VAL A 128 -14.28 14.51 -13.24
C VAL A 128 -15.37 13.67 -12.55
N GLU A 129 -16.65 13.93 -12.84
CA GLU A 129 -17.76 13.15 -12.28
C GLU A 129 -17.66 11.65 -12.63
N ASP A 130 -17.30 11.32 -13.88
CA ASP A 130 -17.14 9.94 -14.32
C ASP A 130 -15.95 9.25 -13.62
N ALA A 131 -14.84 9.96 -13.41
CA ALA A 131 -13.70 9.46 -12.63
C ALA A 131 -14.08 9.23 -11.15
N GLU A 132 -14.83 10.14 -10.54
CA GLU A 132 -15.33 9.99 -9.17
C GLU A 132 -16.28 8.78 -9.04
N LYS A 133 -17.15 8.55 -10.04
CA LYS A 133 -18.01 7.36 -10.12
C LYS A 133 -17.19 6.07 -10.20
N GLU A 134 -16.16 6.02 -11.06
CA GLU A 134 -15.24 4.86 -11.15
C GLU A 134 -14.53 4.59 -9.82
N VAL A 135 -13.99 5.64 -9.17
CA VAL A 135 -13.33 5.52 -7.85
C VAL A 135 -14.30 5.01 -6.79
N GLY A 136 -15.54 5.52 -6.78
CA GLY A 136 -16.58 5.08 -5.85
C GLY A 136 -16.93 3.60 -6.00
N LEU A 137 -17.10 3.12 -7.24
CA LEU A 137 -17.35 1.70 -7.53
C LEU A 137 -16.16 0.82 -7.11
N MET A 138 -14.93 1.27 -7.39
CA MET A 138 -13.72 0.53 -7.03
C MET A 138 -13.54 0.42 -5.51
N LYS A 139 -13.81 1.50 -4.76
CA LYS A 139 -13.83 1.48 -3.29
C LYS A 139 -14.87 0.51 -2.73
N LYS A 140 -16.08 0.49 -3.31
CA LYS A 140 -17.14 -0.48 -2.93
C LYS A 140 -16.70 -1.92 -3.19
N ALA A 141 -16.17 -2.21 -4.38
CA ALA A 141 -15.69 -3.55 -4.73
C ALA A 141 -14.57 -4.02 -3.78
N LEU A 142 -13.61 -3.14 -3.48
CA LEU A 142 -12.53 -3.44 -2.53
C LEU A 142 -13.08 -3.74 -1.12
N HIS A 143 -14.05 -2.95 -0.64
CA HIS A 143 -14.71 -3.21 0.62
C HIS A 143 -15.41 -4.58 0.65
N THR A 144 -16.11 -4.96 -0.43
CA THR A 144 -16.73 -6.29 -0.56
C THR A 144 -15.69 -7.41 -0.53
N VAL A 145 -14.51 -7.22 -1.16
CA VAL A 145 -13.39 -8.18 -1.06
C VAL A 145 -12.94 -8.36 0.38
N TYR A 146 -12.87 -7.30 1.19
CA TYR A 146 -12.51 -7.40 2.60
C TYR A 146 -13.57 -8.14 3.42
N GLN A 147 -14.86 -7.90 3.14
CA GLN A 147 -15.95 -8.65 3.78
C GLN A 147 -15.87 -10.16 3.45
N ILE A 148 -15.65 -10.51 2.18
CA ILE A 148 -15.44 -11.90 1.74
C ILE A 148 -14.27 -12.54 2.49
N ARG A 149 -13.15 -11.82 2.61
CA ARG A 149 -11.96 -12.31 3.32
C ARG A 149 -12.23 -12.51 4.82
N SER A 150 -12.99 -11.61 5.46
CA SER A 150 -13.40 -11.74 6.86
C SER A 150 -14.25 -12.99 7.05
N ILE A 151 -15.31 -13.17 6.26
CA ILE A 151 -16.19 -14.35 6.36
C ILE A 151 -15.40 -15.65 6.16
N ARG A 152 -14.49 -15.69 5.17
CA ARG A 152 -13.62 -16.86 4.96
C ARG A 152 -12.65 -17.10 6.11
N HIS A 153 -12.19 -16.04 6.77
CA HIS A 153 -11.34 -16.17 7.95
C HIS A 153 -12.16 -16.73 9.12
N ASP A 154 -13.35 -16.21 9.39
CA ASP A 154 -14.22 -16.67 10.46
C ASP A 154 -14.62 -18.14 10.29
N LEU A 155 -14.97 -18.55 9.07
CA LEU A 155 -15.25 -19.95 8.72
C LEU A 155 -14.05 -20.88 9.02
N ARG A 156 -12.83 -20.41 8.76
CA ARG A 156 -11.60 -21.17 9.07
C ARG A 156 -11.42 -21.34 10.57
N ILE A 157 -11.66 -20.27 11.34
CA ILE A 157 -11.56 -20.31 12.81
C ILE A 157 -12.63 -21.21 13.41
N GLN A 158 -13.88 -21.14 12.94
CA GLN A 158 -14.95 -22.04 13.37
C GLN A 158 -14.59 -23.51 13.12
N ALA A 159 -14.04 -23.83 11.94
CA ALA A 159 -13.58 -25.19 11.62
C ALA A 159 -12.44 -25.66 12.53
N LYS A 160 -11.49 -24.78 12.88
CA LYS A 160 -10.41 -25.08 13.85
C LYS A 160 -10.98 -25.37 15.24
N ASN A 161 -11.98 -24.60 15.68
CA ASN A 161 -12.61 -24.72 16.99
C ASN A 161 -13.54 -25.94 17.12
N SER A 162 -14.14 -26.41 16.03
CA SER A 162 -15.02 -27.60 16.03
C SER A 162 -14.27 -28.93 16.14
N GLY A 163 -12.96 -28.89 16.37
CA GLY A 163 -12.13 -30.08 16.57
C GLY A 163 -11.52 -30.63 15.28
N ASN A 164 -11.68 -29.94 14.13
CA ASN A 164 -10.95 -30.27 12.91
C ASN A 164 -9.48 -29.82 13.03
N LYS A 165 -8.73 -30.55 13.86
CA LYS A 165 -7.30 -30.37 14.10
C LYS A 165 -6.46 -31.11 13.05
N GLU A 166 -6.87 -31.07 11.78
CA GLU A 166 -6.02 -31.63 10.72
C GLU A 166 -4.66 -30.94 10.76
N THR A 167 -3.61 -31.75 10.87
CA THR A 167 -2.23 -31.26 10.85
C THR A 167 -1.96 -30.60 9.51
N ILE A 168 -1.77 -29.29 9.50
CA ILE A 168 -1.34 -28.51 8.35
C ILE A 168 0.11 -28.91 8.04
N ARG A 169 0.26 -29.72 6.99
CA ARG A 169 1.58 -30.09 6.45
C ARG A 169 2.38 -28.82 6.14
N ARG A 170 3.70 -28.86 6.35
CA ARG A 170 4.62 -27.73 6.08
C ARG A 170 4.35 -27.00 4.75
N GLY A 171 4.14 -27.73 3.66
CA GLY A 171 3.84 -27.11 2.35
C GLY A 171 2.52 -26.33 2.32
N ALA A 172 1.49 -26.79 3.02
CA ALA A 172 0.23 -26.08 3.17
C ALA A 172 0.37 -24.85 4.08
N LEU A 173 1.17 -24.94 5.14
CA LEU A 173 1.49 -23.82 6.02
C LEU A 173 2.21 -22.71 5.24
N MET A 174 3.27 -23.04 4.50
CA MET A 174 4.00 -22.07 3.70
C MET A 174 3.10 -21.40 2.64
N LYS A 175 2.20 -22.17 2.01
CA LYS A 175 1.21 -21.63 1.07
C LYS A 175 0.21 -20.69 1.76
N MET A 176 -0.19 -21.00 3.00
CA MET A 176 -1.04 -20.13 3.81
C MET A 176 -0.33 -18.81 4.11
N LEU A 177 0.93 -18.85 4.54
CA LEU A 177 1.73 -17.64 4.83
C LEU A 177 1.90 -16.77 3.59
N LEU A 178 2.20 -17.37 2.44
CA LEU A 178 2.28 -16.63 1.17
C LEU A 178 0.95 -15.95 0.83
N ASN A 179 -0.17 -16.67 0.97
CA ASN A 179 -1.50 -16.12 0.71
C ASN A 179 -1.83 -14.97 1.68
N CYS A 180 -1.50 -15.10 2.96
CA CYS A 180 -1.69 -14.05 3.97
C CYS A 180 -0.90 -12.77 3.63
N ALA A 181 0.30 -12.89 3.07
CA ALA A 181 1.06 -11.74 2.59
C ALA A 181 0.43 -11.11 1.34
N GLN A 182 0.10 -11.92 0.33
CA GLN A 182 -0.48 -11.43 -0.94
C GLN A 182 -1.83 -10.75 -0.74
N THR A 183 -2.63 -11.25 0.20
CA THR A 183 -3.95 -10.73 0.53
C THR A 183 -3.94 -9.66 1.62
N LEU A 184 -2.77 -9.22 2.10
CA LEU A 184 -2.69 -8.08 3.00
C LEU A 184 -3.31 -6.83 2.32
N PRO A 185 -4.30 -6.16 2.93
CA PRO A 185 -4.92 -4.95 2.38
C PRO A 185 -3.88 -3.88 2.04
N LEU A 186 -3.99 -3.28 0.87
CA LEU A 186 -3.24 -2.05 0.54
C LEU A 186 -3.91 -0.87 1.25
N TRP A 187 -3.14 -0.03 1.92
CA TRP A 187 -3.64 1.24 2.43
C TRP A 187 -3.93 2.21 1.28
N ILE A 188 -5.13 2.79 1.28
CA ILE A 188 -5.60 3.76 0.29
C ILE A 188 -6.23 4.93 1.06
N GLY A 189 -5.40 5.91 1.43
CA GLY A 189 -5.83 7.13 2.11
C GLY A 189 -6.35 8.20 1.14
N ASN A 190 -7.00 9.23 1.68
CA ASN A 190 -7.33 10.44 0.93
C ASN A 190 -6.14 11.42 0.89
N SER A 191 -6.22 12.48 0.06
CA SER A 191 -5.12 13.42 -0.29
C SER A 191 -4.38 14.12 0.88
N MET A 192 -4.79 13.91 2.13
CA MET A 192 -4.21 14.55 3.33
C MET A 192 -4.08 13.57 4.51
N GLU A 193 -4.44 12.31 4.32
CA GLU A 193 -4.49 11.33 5.40
C GLU A 193 -3.14 10.61 5.52
N LYS A 194 -2.57 10.61 6.72
CA LYS A 194 -1.34 9.86 6.99
C LYS A 194 -1.66 8.38 7.11
N PRO A 195 -0.74 7.49 6.70
CA PRO A 195 -0.89 6.07 6.92
C PRO A 195 -1.12 5.75 8.41
N PRO A 196 -2.12 4.91 8.74
CA PRO A 196 -2.47 4.61 10.13
C PRO A 196 -1.42 3.70 10.79
N PRO A 197 -1.46 3.56 12.13
CA PRO A 197 -0.70 2.54 12.84
C PRO A 197 -0.88 1.15 12.21
N LEU A 198 0.20 0.36 12.14
CA LEU A 198 0.23 -0.96 11.49
C LEU A 198 0.03 -0.95 9.97
N CYS A 199 0.16 0.21 9.32
CA CYS A 199 0.38 0.30 7.88
C CYS A 199 1.88 0.22 7.56
N GLY A 200 2.33 -0.83 6.90
CA GLY A 200 3.74 -1.01 6.54
C GLY A 200 4.67 -0.90 7.76
N ALA A 201 5.55 0.09 7.73
CA ALA A 201 6.52 0.40 8.78
C ALA A 201 5.98 1.30 9.92
N ILE A 202 4.74 1.80 9.83
CA ILE A 202 4.18 2.63 10.90
C ILE A 202 3.94 1.77 12.15
N PRO A 203 4.55 2.11 13.30
CA PRO A 203 4.48 1.28 14.49
C PRO A 203 3.05 1.23 15.06
N PRO A 204 2.72 0.18 15.84
CA PRO A 204 1.47 0.15 16.61
C PRO A 204 1.42 1.29 17.63
N GLU A 205 0.21 1.68 18.01
CA GLU A 205 0.00 2.55 19.18
C GLU A 205 0.53 1.87 20.46
N GLN A 206 0.99 2.68 21.42
CA GLN A 206 1.67 2.17 22.62
C GLN A 206 0.78 1.29 23.52
N ASN A 207 -0.53 1.53 23.48
CA ASN A 207 -1.56 0.79 24.20
C ASN A 207 -2.30 -0.22 23.29
N TYR A 208 -1.83 -0.43 22.06
CA TYR A 208 -2.45 -1.38 21.15
C TYR A 208 -2.47 -2.80 21.74
N VAL A 209 -3.63 -3.43 21.64
CA VAL A 209 -3.84 -4.84 22.02
C VAL A 209 -4.23 -5.59 20.76
N ALA A 210 -3.42 -6.57 20.38
CA ALA A 210 -3.71 -7.45 19.25
C ALA A 210 -4.96 -8.29 19.55
N LYS A 211 -5.80 -8.47 18.56
CA LYS A 211 -7.07 -9.19 18.68
C LYS A 211 -6.82 -10.69 18.63
N VAL A 212 -7.79 -11.46 19.11
CA VAL A 212 -7.81 -12.91 18.93
C VAL A 212 -7.72 -13.23 17.43
N ASN A 213 -6.89 -14.21 17.10
CA ASN A 213 -6.50 -14.66 15.75
C ASN A 213 -5.59 -13.70 14.95
N ASP A 214 -5.16 -12.58 15.53
CA ASP A 214 -4.14 -11.75 14.89
C ASP A 214 -2.81 -12.50 14.86
N MET A 215 -2.12 -12.41 13.72
CA MET A 215 -0.75 -12.91 13.59
C MET A 215 0.23 -11.91 14.19
N VAL A 216 1.14 -12.40 15.02
CA VAL A 216 2.11 -11.61 15.78
C VAL A 216 3.50 -12.24 15.71
N ALA A 217 4.53 -11.43 15.85
CA ALA A 217 5.87 -11.93 16.14
C ALA A 217 6.06 -11.99 17.66
N CYS A 218 6.55 -13.12 18.17
CA CYS A 218 6.67 -13.40 19.59
C CYS A 218 8.09 -13.80 19.95
N LEU A 219 8.65 -13.18 21.00
CA LEU A 219 9.94 -13.56 21.58
C LEU A 219 9.73 -14.65 22.63
N VAL A 220 9.94 -15.90 22.21
CA VAL A 220 9.85 -17.10 23.06
C VAL A 220 11.24 -17.54 23.51
N ARG A 221 11.31 -18.25 24.63
CA ARG A 221 12.56 -18.81 25.13
C ARG A 221 12.63 -20.27 24.71
N GLY A 222 13.61 -20.61 23.88
CA GLY A 222 13.85 -21.98 23.41
C GLY A 222 14.38 -22.90 24.51
N SER A 223 14.40 -24.20 24.20
CA SER A 223 14.87 -25.28 25.08
C SER A 223 16.33 -25.13 25.52
N GLU A 224 17.17 -24.58 24.65
CA GLU A 224 18.60 -24.30 24.93
C GLU A 224 18.81 -22.97 25.67
N GLY A 225 17.72 -22.28 26.03
CA GLY A 225 17.73 -21.04 26.80
C GLY A 225 17.92 -19.76 25.97
N GLU A 226 18.04 -19.89 24.65
CA GLU A 226 18.12 -18.78 23.70
C GLU A 226 16.72 -18.19 23.41
N ASP A 227 16.65 -16.86 23.23
CA ASP A 227 15.40 -16.17 22.92
C ASP A 227 15.23 -16.14 21.38
N ASN A 228 14.14 -16.74 20.87
CA ASN A 228 13.83 -16.84 19.44
C ASN A 228 12.56 -16.03 19.11
N TRP A 229 12.58 -15.29 18.00
CA TRP A 229 11.37 -14.65 17.48
C TRP A 229 10.62 -15.59 16.55
N ILE A 230 9.41 -15.98 16.92
CA ILE A 230 8.55 -16.87 16.15
C ILE A 230 7.30 -16.14 15.64
N LEU A 231 6.69 -16.69 14.60
CA LEU A 231 5.37 -16.30 14.12
C LEU A 231 4.30 -17.06 14.90
N ALA A 232 3.40 -16.33 15.55
CA ALA A 232 2.36 -16.91 16.39
C ALA A 232 1.00 -16.27 16.12
N GLU A 233 -0.06 -16.96 16.54
CA GLU A 233 -1.44 -16.51 16.48
C GLU A 233 -1.91 -16.15 17.90
N VAL A 234 -2.53 -14.98 18.08
CA VAL A 234 -3.07 -14.55 19.38
C VAL A 234 -4.30 -15.35 19.72
N VAL A 235 -4.37 -15.89 20.93
CA VAL A 235 -5.55 -16.63 21.39
C VAL A 235 -6.33 -15.82 22.42
N SER A 236 -5.63 -15.17 23.36
CA SER A 236 -6.28 -14.30 24.33
C SER A 236 -5.33 -13.22 24.85
N TYR A 237 -5.90 -12.15 25.39
CA TYR A 237 -5.17 -11.13 26.13
C TYR A 237 -5.83 -10.92 27.49
N ASN A 238 -5.08 -11.14 28.56
CA ASN A 238 -5.54 -10.89 29.92
C ASN A 238 -5.13 -9.48 30.35
N THR A 239 -6.12 -8.58 30.44
CA THR A 239 -5.92 -7.17 30.81
C THR A 239 -5.42 -6.98 32.24
N SER A 240 -5.79 -7.86 33.16
CA SER A 240 -5.34 -7.80 34.56
C SER A 240 -3.85 -8.12 34.73
N THR A 241 -3.32 -9.04 33.92
CA THR A 241 -1.92 -9.47 34.00
C THR A 241 -1.02 -8.89 32.90
N ASN A 242 -1.60 -8.21 31.91
CA ASN A 242 -0.93 -7.72 30.71
C ASN A 242 -0.13 -8.81 29.96
N LYS A 243 -0.72 -10.00 29.87
CA LYS A 243 -0.14 -11.17 29.19
C LYS A 243 -1.03 -11.62 28.05
N TYR A 244 -0.38 -12.05 26.97
CA TYR A 244 -0.99 -12.77 25.88
C TYR A 244 -0.86 -14.26 26.09
N GLU A 245 -1.85 -14.99 25.61
CA GLU A 245 -1.71 -16.38 25.21
C GLU A 245 -1.61 -16.43 23.69
N VAL A 246 -0.60 -17.12 23.18
CA VAL A 246 -0.35 -17.26 21.75
C VAL A 246 -0.05 -18.71 21.40
N ASP A 247 -0.48 -19.14 20.23
CA ASP A 247 -0.11 -20.44 19.65
C ASP A 247 0.99 -20.24 18.61
N ASP A 248 2.07 -21.01 18.68
CA ASP A 248 3.02 -21.11 17.57
C ASP A 248 2.29 -21.58 16.29
N ILE A 249 2.59 -20.96 15.15
CA ILE A 249 2.02 -21.35 13.87
C ILE A 249 2.68 -22.61 13.31
N ASP A 250 3.87 -22.98 13.80
CA ASP A 250 4.49 -24.25 13.49
C ASP A 250 3.83 -25.38 14.28
N GLU A 251 3.11 -26.23 13.55
CA GLU A 251 2.28 -27.25 14.15
C GLU A 251 3.07 -28.44 14.74
N GLU A 252 4.35 -28.61 14.37
CA GLU A 252 5.18 -29.68 14.92
C GLU A 252 5.51 -29.45 16.40
N GLN A 253 5.48 -28.19 16.86
CA GLN A 253 5.73 -27.80 18.24
C GLN A 253 4.44 -27.52 19.03
N LYS A 254 3.39 -26.97 18.39
CA LYS A 254 2.07 -26.54 18.97
C LYS A 254 2.15 -26.12 20.44
N GLU A 255 3.12 -25.28 20.76
CA GLU A 255 3.32 -24.82 22.12
C GLU A 255 2.48 -23.55 22.35
N ARG A 256 1.54 -23.66 23.28
CA ARG A 256 0.82 -22.51 23.83
C ARG A 256 1.78 -21.74 24.73
N HIS A 257 2.12 -20.52 24.36
CA HIS A 257 2.97 -19.67 25.19
C HIS A 257 2.16 -18.58 25.89
N THR A 258 2.48 -18.33 27.17
CA THR A 258 1.98 -17.17 27.91
C THR A 258 3.06 -16.10 28.01
N LEU A 259 2.92 -15.02 27.23
CA LEU A 259 3.96 -14.00 27.06
C LEU A 259 3.52 -12.64 27.58
N SER A 260 4.43 -11.90 28.20
CA SER A 260 4.19 -10.48 28.53
C SER A 260 4.02 -9.64 27.26
N ARG A 261 3.21 -8.57 27.28
CA ARG A 261 3.00 -7.65 26.14
C ARG A 261 4.28 -7.19 25.43
N ARG A 262 5.40 -6.98 26.16
CA ARG A 262 6.69 -6.56 25.58
C ARG A 262 7.33 -7.60 24.64
N ARG A 263 7.02 -8.89 24.83
CA ARG A 263 7.52 -10.01 24.01
C ARG A 263 6.64 -10.28 22.78
N VAL A 264 5.58 -9.50 22.58
CA VAL A 264 4.68 -9.63 21.44
C VAL A 264 4.76 -8.36 20.59
N TYR A 265 4.88 -8.53 19.28
CA TYR A 265 4.88 -7.46 18.29
C TYR A 265 3.78 -7.73 17.24
N PRO A 266 2.76 -6.88 17.12
CA PRO A 266 1.73 -7.03 16.09
C PRO A 266 2.30 -6.88 14.68
N LEU A 267 1.94 -7.78 13.77
CA LEU A 267 2.32 -7.63 12.37
C LEU A 267 1.51 -6.50 11.71
N PRO A 268 2.02 -5.91 10.60
CA PRO A 268 1.26 -4.95 9.81
C PRO A 268 -0.11 -5.51 9.38
N LEU A 269 -1.14 -4.70 9.53
CA LEU A 269 -2.50 -5.01 9.10
C LEU A 269 -2.78 -4.54 7.68
N MET A 270 -1.94 -3.63 7.17
CA MET A 270 -2.01 -3.11 5.81
C MET A 270 -0.60 -2.96 5.24
N ARG A 271 -0.45 -3.16 3.93
CA ARG A 271 0.78 -2.79 3.22
C ARG A 271 0.71 -1.31 2.81
N ALA A 272 1.85 -0.64 2.83
CA ALA A 272 2.02 0.69 2.31
C ALA A 272 2.16 0.65 0.78
N ASN A 273 1.57 1.61 0.08
CA ASN A 273 1.77 1.79 -1.35
C ASN A 273 3.06 2.59 -1.58
N PRO A 274 4.12 2.04 -2.21
CA PRO A 274 5.36 2.78 -2.44
C PRO A 274 5.19 4.07 -3.24
N GLU A 275 4.20 4.11 -4.15
CA GLU A 275 3.96 5.25 -5.04
C GLU A 275 3.29 6.44 -4.32
N VAL A 276 2.55 6.16 -3.25
CA VAL A 276 1.70 7.16 -2.56
C VAL A 276 2.16 7.42 -1.14
N ASN A 277 2.67 6.38 -0.46
CA ASN A 277 3.03 6.40 0.95
C ASN A 277 4.43 5.81 1.21
N PRO A 278 5.49 6.33 0.55
CA PRO A 278 6.86 5.84 0.77
C PRO A 278 7.34 6.04 2.22
N GLU A 279 6.78 7.01 2.95
CA GLU A 279 7.07 7.26 4.38
C GLU A 279 6.64 6.12 5.31
N ALA A 280 5.73 5.25 4.84
CA ALA A 280 5.29 4.07 5.58
C ALA A 280 6.07 2.80 5.17
N LEU A 281 7.24 2.95 4.55
CA LEU A 281 8.17 1.85 4.28
C LEU A 281 9.45 2.01 5.10
N TYR A 282 10.11 0.89 5.43
CA TYR A 282 11.43 0.94 6.05
C TYR A 282 12.47 1.41 5.03
N PRO A 283 13.26 2.47 5.30
CA PRO A 283 14.27 2.94 4.38
C PRO A 283 15.43 1.94 4.22
N LYS A 284 16.16 2.04 3.11
CA LYS A 284 17.35 1.22 2.86
C LYS A 284 18.37 1.40 3.99
N GLY A 285 18.98 0.29 4.43
CA GLY A 285 19.90 0.26 5.56
C GLY A 285 19.22 0.14 6.93
N SER A 286 17.88 0.16 7.00
CA SER A 286 17.18 -0.07 8.27
C SER A 286 17.41 -1.48 8.78
N ILE A 287 17.68 -1.59 10.07
CA ILE A 287 17.72 -2.87 10.79
C ILE A 287 16.30 -3.24 11.19
N VAL A 288 15.87 -4.42 10.78
CA VAL A 288 14.52 -4.95 10.99
C VAL A 288 14.59 -6.39 11.51
N MET A 289 13.45 -6.88 12.01
CA MET A 289 13.22 -8.32 12.12
C MET A 289 12.38 -8.74 10.92
N ALA A 290 12.83 -9.76 10.19
CA ALA A 290 12.15 -10.28 9.01
C ALA A 290 11.93 -11.79 9.13
N LEU A 291 10.81 -12.30 8.64
CA LEU A 291 10.56 -13.75 8.60
C LEU A 291 11.50 -14.39 7.59
N TYR A 292 12.30 -15.37 8.01
CA TYR A 292 13.22 -16.04 7.09
C TYR A 292 12.44 -16.95 6.13
N PRO A 293 12.75 -16.94 4.82
CA PRO A 293 12.02 -17.72 3.84
C PRO A 293 11.90 -19.21 4.19
N GLN A 294 10.71 -19.78 3.99
CA GLN A 294 10.39 -21.19 4.27
C GLN A 294 10.49 -21.61 5.76
N THR A 295 10.39 -20.63 6.67
CA THR A 295 10.37 -20.83 8.13
C THR A 295 9.22 -20.06 8.78
N THR A 296 9.04 -20.28 10.08
CA THR A 296 8.12 -19.55 10.96
C THR A 296 8.86 -18.64 11.94
N CYS A 297 10.14 -18.33 11.67
CA CYS A 297 11.00 -17.57 12.59
C CYS A 297 11.45 -16.24 11.97
N PHE A 298 11.55 -15.21 12.83
CA PHE A 298 12.07 -13.91 12.47
C PHE A 298 13.53 -13.77 12.88
N TYR A 299 14.33 -13.20 12.00
CA TYR A 299 15.75 -12.95 12.23
C TYR A 299 16.09 -11.50 11.90
N LYS A 300 17.19 -11.03 12.47
CA LYS A 300 17.69 -9.69 12.22
C LYS A 300 18.16 -9.57 10.78
N ALA A 301 17.73 -8.53 10.10
CA ALA A 301 18.05 -8.27 8.71
C ALA A 301 18.21 -6.77 8.44
N VAL A 302 18.87 -6.44 7.34
CA VAL A 302 19.02 -5.08 6.83
C VAL A 302 18.22 -4.93 5.54
N ILE A 303 17.44 -3.86 5.42
CA ILE A 303 16.73 -3.54 4.17
C ILE A 303 17.75 -3.19 3.09
N ASN A 304 17.83 -3.99 2.02
CA ASN A 304 18.69 -3.71 0.87
C ASN A 304 17.98 -2.86 -0.19
N ARG A 305 16.71 -3.19 -0.45
CA ARG A 305 15.88 -2.49 -1.44
C ARG A 305 14.40 -2.54 -1.05
N LEU A 306 13.74 -1.42 -1.29
CA LEU A 306 12.32 -1.22 -1.02
C LEU A 306 11.49 -1.75 -2.20
N PRO A 307 10.23 -2.17 -1.97
CA PRO A 307 9.29 -2.37 -3.06
C PRO A 307 9.07 -1.05 -3.80
N THR A 308 9.02 -1.11 -5.13
CA THR A 308 8.69 0.03 -6.00
C THR A 308 7.22 0.00 -6.44
N LEU A 309 6.62 -1.19 -6.45
CA LEU A 309 5.20 -1.40 -6.73
C LEU A 309 4.48 -1.97 -5.50
N ALA A 310 3.18 -1.72 -5.40
CA ALA A 310 2.33 -2.21 -4.31
C ALA A 310 2.24 -3.75 -4.20
N THR A 311 2.68 -4.49 -5.22
CA THR A 311 2.71 -5.96 -5.27
C THR A 311 4.09 -6.55 -4.98
N GLU A 312 5.12 -5.71 -4.87
CA GLU A 312 6.50 -6.15 -4.62
C GLU A 312 6.79 -6.33 -3.13
N GLU A 313 7.87 -7.06 -2.86
CA GLU A 313 8.36 -7.38 -1.52
C GLU A 313 9.59 -6.52 -1.20
N TYR A 314 10.01 -6.48 0.07
CA TYR A 314 11.33 -5.96 0.41
C TYR A 314 12.39 -6.96 -0.03
N GLU A 315 13.54 -6.45 -0.45
CA GLU A 315 14.77 -7.23 -0.48
C GLU A 315 15.58 -6.96 0.78
N VAL A 316 15.93 -8.01 1.51
CA VAL A 316 16.64 -7.93 2.79
C VAL A 316 17.90 -8.80 2.77
N LEU A 317 18.86 -8.44 3.63
CA LEU A 317 20.07 -9.21 3.92
C LEU A 317 20.02 -9.64 5.38
N PHE A 318 19.92 -10.94 5.65
CA PHE A 318 19.88 -11.44 7.02
C PHE A 318 21.28 -11.44 7.63
N GLU A 319 21.40 -11.15 8.92
CA GLU A 319 22.66 -11.35 9.64
C GLU A 319 22.95 -12.85 9.76
N ASP A 320 24.04 -13.30 9.16
CA ASP A 320 24.43 -14.70 9.14
C ASP A 320 25.97 -14.81 9.17
N PRO A 321 26.55 -15.26 10.29
CA PRO A 321 28.00 -15.33 10.47
C PRO A 321 28.67 -16.42 9.63
N THR A 322 27.91 -17.28 8.94
CA THR A 322 28.45 -18.28 8.02
C THR A 322 28.96 -17.66 6.71
N TYR A 323 28.51 -16.45 6.38
CA TYR A 323 29.00 -15.69 5.23
C TYR A 323 30.19 -14.81 5.61
N ALA A 324 31.10 -14.59 4.65
CA ALA A 324 32.34 -13.86 4.89
C ALA A 324 32.14 -12.38 5.27
N ASP A 325 31.07 -11.76 4.77
CA ASP A 325 30.65 -10.40 5.09
C ASP A 325 29.64 -10.33 6.25
N GLY A 326 29.25 -11.49 6.80
CA GLY A 326 28.29 -11.62 7.89
C GLY A 326 26.83 -11.46 7.47
N TYR A 327 26.53 -11.48 6.17
CA TYR A 327 25.17 -11.30 5.65
C TYR A 327 24.78 -12.36 4.61
N SER A 328 23.50 -12.74 4.61
CA SER A 328 22.95 -13.60 3.57
C SER A 328 22.96 -12.92 2.20
N PRO A 329 22.84 -13.69 1.10
CA PRO A 329 22.42 -13.15 -0.18
C PRO A 329 21.10 -12.39 -0.07
N PRO A 330 20.77 -11.53 -1.06
CA PRO A 330 19.49 -10.83 -1.09
C PRO A 330 18.30 -11.79 -1.14
N LEU A 331 17.38 -11.65 -0.19
CA LEU A 331 16.15 -12.45 -0.08
C LEU A 331 14.91 -11.57 -0.05
N MET A 332 13.82 -12.05 -0.63
CA MET A 332 12.55 -11.32 -0.71
C MET A 332 11.66 -11.64 0.49
N VAL A 333 11.13 -10.60 1.14
CA VAL A 333 10.22 -10.72 2.28
C VAL A 333 9.09 -9.71 2.15
N ALA A 334 7.85 -10.21 2.12
CA ALA A 334 6.66 -9.37 2.06
C ALA A 334 6.56 -8.39 3.23
N GLN A 335 5.97 -7.21 2.99
CA GLN A 335 5.79 -6.17 4.03
C GLN A 335 5.13 -6.71 5.31
N ARG A 336 4.21 -7.67 5.19
CA ARG A 336 3.52 -8.32 6.32
C ARG A 336 4.48 -8.94 7.34
N TYR A 337 5.64 -9.38 6.88
CA TYR A 337 6.59 -10.17 7.64
C TYR A 337 7.90 -9.43 7.92
N VAL A 338 7.88 -8.10 7.80
CA VAL A 338 8.99 -7.22 8.19
C VAL A 338 8.49 -6.28 9.28
N ILE A 339 9.15 -6.30 10.44
CA ILE A 339 8.77 -5.52 11.62
C ILE A 339 9.97 -4.78 12.21
N GLN A 340 9.67 -3.76 13.01
CA GLN A 340 10.69 -2.99 13.71
C GLN A 340 11.42 -3.89 14.73
N ILE A 341 12.75 -3.77 14.79
CA ILE A 341 13.51 -4.40 15.87
C ILE A 341 13.14 -3.77 17.22
N LYS A 342 12.59 -4.57 18.12
CA LYS A 342 12.52 -4.20 19.53
C LYS A 342 13.86 -4.57 20.16
N GLU A 343 14.77 -3.60 20.29
CA GLU A 343 15.95 -3.83 21.12
C GLU A 343 15.50 -4.15 22.55
N VAL A 344 15.74 -5.39 22.98
CA VAL A 344 15.69 -5.73 24.39
C VAL A 344 16.95 -5.10 24.97
N SER A 345 16.82 -3.94 25.60
CA SER A 345 17.93 -3.35 26.35
C SER A 345 18.47 -4.41 27.31
N LYS A 346 19.65 -4.95 27.00
CA LYS A 346 20.41 -5.76 27.96
C LYS A 346 20.68 -4.81 29.13
N LYS A 347 20.03 -5.05 30.27
CA LYS A 347 20.43 -4.39 31.51
C LYS A 347 21.93 -4.65 31.68
N LYS A 348 22.73 -3.60 31.54
CA LYS A 348 24.13 -3.60 31.97
C LYS A 348 24.19 -3.77 33.48
#